data_AF-A0A8T4SLM9-F1
#
_entry.id   AF-A0A8T4SLM9-F1
#
_cell.length_a   1.000
_cell.length_b   1.000
_cell.length_c   1.000
_cell.angle_alpha   90.00
_cell.angle_beta   90.00
_cell.angle_gamma   90.00
#
_symmetry.space_group_name_H-M   'P 1'
#
loop_
_entity.id
_entity.type
_entity.pdbx_description
1 polymer ?
#
loop_
_entity_poly.entity_id
_entity_poly.type
_entity_poly.pdbx_seq_one_letter_code
_entity_poly.pdbx_strand_id
1 'polypeptide(L)'
;MAIWKEKITLPDNIAGWINSRSRFARIGLMSHITAPFIAPGVSNKQVLEIYNAGPQTIRLMPNTKICQLVLQQCKGKAKYTGTFKHQEL
;
A
#
# COMPACT_ATOMS: atom_id res chain seq x y z
N MET A 1 -1.37 8.16 9.70
CA MET A 1 -0.94 6.79 9.36
C MET A 1 -2.12 5.85 9.56
N ALA A 2 -2.31 4.90 8.65
CA ALA A 2 -3.30 3.83 8.76
C ALA A 2 -2.65 2.49 8.36
N ILE A 3 -3.31 1.38 8.64
CA ILE A 3 -2.83 0.04 8.27
C ILE A 3 -3.88 -0.67 7.42
N TRP A 4 -3.42 -1.52 6.50
CA TRP A 4 -4.28 -2.43 5.77
C TRP A 4 -4.91 -3.44 6.71
N LYS A 5 -6.15 -3.81 6.40
CA LYS A 5 -6.79 -4.95 7.05
C LYS A 5 -6.17 -6.26 6.55
N GLU A 6 -5.81 -6.29 5.27
CA GLU A 6 -5.24 -7.43 4.57
C GLU A 6 -3.73 -7.57 4.86
N LYS A 7 -3.28 -8.82 5.05
CA LYS A 7 -1.86 -9.19 4.98
C LYS A 7 -1.52 -9.55 3.54
N ILE A 8 -0.46 -8.99 2.99
CA ILE A 8 -0.03 -9.26 1.62
C ILE A 8 1.14 -10.23 1.68
N THR A 9 0.99 -11.37 1.00
CA THR A 9 2.05 -12.34 0.77
C THR A 9 2.30 -12.48 -0.72
N LEU A 10 3.49 -12.11 -1.18
CA LEU A 10 3.89 -12.20 -2.58
C LEU A 10 4.98 -13.27 -2.76
N PRO A 11 5.00 -13.98 -3.91
CA PRO A 11 6.12 -14.85 -4.26
C PRO A 11 7.38 -14.04 -4.59
N ASP A 12 8.52 -14.72 -4.65
CA ASP A 12 9.84 -14.09 -4.85
C ASP A 12 10.06 -13.48 -6.25
N ASN A 13 9.09 -13.61 -7.16
CA ASN A 13 9.14 -13.09 -8.53
C ASN A 13 7.99 -12.13 -8.89
N ILE A 14 7.20 -11.69 -7.90
CA ILE A 14 6.13 -10.70 -8.09
C ILE A 14 6.37 -9.53 -7.16
N ALA A 15 6.40 -8.32 -7.71
CA ALA A 15 6.35 -7.08 -6.97
C ALA A 15 4.95 -6.47 -7.03
N GLY A 16 4.68 -5.52 -6.14
CA GLY A 16 3.43 -4.79 -6.08
C GLY A 16 3.63 -3.28 -6.03
N TRP A 17 2.62 -2.54 -6.49
CA TRP A 17 2.52 -1.10 -6.35
C TRP A 17 1.19 -0.74 -5.71
N ILE A 18 1.24 -0.07 -4.57
CA ILE A 18 0.07 0.53 -3.93
C ILE A 18 -0.32 1.75 -4.77
N ASN A 19 -1.55 1.76 -5.27
CA ASN A 19 -2.11 2.86 -6.02
C ASN A 19 -3.30 3.47 -5.29
N SER A 20 -3.35 4.80 -5.21
CA SER A 20 -4.56 5.50 -4.77
C SER A 20 -5.67 5.28 -5.81
N ARG A 21 -6.92 5.08 -5.36
CA ARG A 21 -8.04 4.99 -6.32
C ARG A 21 -8.40 6.38 -6.83
N SER A 22 -8.70 6.48 -8.12
CA SER A 22 -8.97 7.78 -8.79
C SER A 22 -10.02 8.63 -8.05
N ARG A 23 -11.07 8.02 -7.48
CA ARG A 23 -12.11 8.74 -6.73
C ARG A 23 -11.58 9.52 -5.51
N PHE A 24 -10.49 9.05 -4.89
CA PHE A 24 -9.87 9.72 -3.74
C PHE A 24 -8.87 10.78 -4.20
N ALA A 25 -8.11 10.49 -5.24
CA ALA A 25 -7.21 11.47 -5.86
C ALA A 25 -7.97 12.73 -6.33
N ARG A 26 -9.18 12.56 -6.90
CA ARG A 26 -10.03 13.68 -7.35
C ARG A 26 -10.51 14.60 -6.23
N ILE A 27 -10.50 14.15 -4.98
CA ILE A 27 -10.87 14.97 -3.80
C ILE A 27 -9.63 15.37 -2.98
N GLY A 28 -8.42 15.17 -3.50
CA GLY A 28 -7.17 15.53 -2.84
C GLY A 28 -6.69 14.53 -1.78
N LEU A 29 -7.28 13.32 -1.69
CA LEU A 29 -6.86 12.30 -0.73
C LEU A 29 -5.80 11.37 -1.34
N MET A 30 -4.62 11.36 -0.74
CA MET A 30 -3.49 10.49 -1.08
C MET A 30 -3.41 9.32 -0.10
N SER A 31 -3.14 8.10 -0.62
CA SER A 31 -3.04 6.87 0.19
C SER A 31 -1.60 6.42 0.51
N HIS A 32 -0.63 7.00 -0.20
CA HIS A 32 0.80 6.83 0.03
C HIS A 32 1.50 8.13 -0.38
N ILE A 33 2.68 8.41 0.17
CA ILE A 33 3.47 9.60 -0.16
C ILE A 33 4.88 9.20 -0.63
N THR A 34 5.55 8.29 0.09
CA THR A 34 6.99 8.05 -0.08
C THR A 34 7.33 6.72 -0.73
N ALA A 35 6.74 5.61 -0.28
CA ALA A 35 7.12 4.27 -0.71
C ALA A 35 5.89 3.41 -1.09
N PRO A 36 5.36 3.55 -2.32
CA PRO A 36 4.24 2.72 -2.79
C PRO A 36 4.65 1.30 -3.20
N PHE A 37 5.95 1.00 -3.22
CA PHE A 37 6.49 -0.26 -3.73
C PHE A 37 6.42 -1.38 -2.68
N ILE A 38 5.88 -2.53 -3.08
CA ILE A 38 5.88 -3.77 -2.32
C ILE A 38 6.89 -4.73 -2.95
N ALA A 39 7.95 -5.03 -2.21
CA ALA A 39 9.03 -5.88 -2.68
C ALA A 39 8.60 -7.35 -2.88
N PRO A 40 9.25 -8.11 -3.79
CA PRO A 40 9.03 -9.54 -3.90
C PRO A 40 9.31 -10.31 -2.61
N GLY A 41 8.58 -11.41 -2.40
CA GLY A 41 8.74 -12.25 -1.21
C GLY A 41 8.26 -11.63 0.11
N VAL A 42 7.54 -10.49 0.07
CA VAL A 42 6.95 -9.88 1.27
C VAL A 42 5.88 -10.78 1.89
N SER A 43 5.74 -10.73 3.21
CA SER A 43 4.63 -11.36 3.93
C SER A 43 4.27 -10.55 5.20
N ASN A 44 3.70 -9.36 5.01
CA ASN A 44 3.39 -8.42 6.08
C ASN A 44 2.13 -7.59 5.77
N LYS A 45 1.66 -6.83 6.76
CA LYS A 45 0.67 -5.77 6.54
C LYS A 45 1.35 -4.48 6.09
N GLN A 46 0.74 -3.84 5.12
CA GLN A 46 1.21 -2.57 4.58
C GLN A 46 0.69 -1.40 5.43
N VAL A 47 1.52 -0.37 5.57
CA VAL A 47 1.14 0.89 6.21
C VAL A 47 0.81 1.91 5.13
N LEU A 48 -0.27 2.66 5.34
CA LEU A 48 -0.74 3.74 4.49
C LEU A 48 -0.37 5.10 5.09
N GLU A 49 0.27 5.91 4.27
CA GLU A 49 0.52 7.32 4.53
C GLU A 49 -0.66 8.11 3.94
N ILE A 50 -1.66 8.38 4.77
CA ILE A 50 -2.86 9.11 4.36
C ILE A 50 -2.62 10.61 4.51
N TYR A 51 -2.79 11.35 3.42
CA TYR A 51 -2.69 12.80 3.39
C TYR A 51 -3.87 13.44 2.66
N ASN A 52 -4.43 14.49 3.26
CA ASN A 52 -5.47 15.30 2.65
C ASN A 52 -4.84 16.59 2.11
N ALA A 53 -4.64 16.64 0.80
CA ALA A 53 -4.23 17.82 0.05
C ALA A 53 -5.42 18.66 -0.44
N GLY A 54 -6.65 18.19 -0.19
CA GLY A 54 -7.88 18.86 -0.61
C GLY A 54 -8.31 19.94 0.40
N PRO A 55 -9.16 20.89 -0.04
CA PRO A 55 -9.64 21.97 0.83
C PRO A 55 -10.71 21.50 1.84
N GLN A 56 -11.33 20.34 1.61
CA GLN A 56 -12.43 19.84 2.43
C GLN A 56 -11.97 18.80 3.45
N THR A 57 -12.58 18.82 4.63
CA THR A 57 -12.41 17.76 5.63
C THR A 57 -12.98 16.45 5.11
N ILE A 58 -12.18 15.38 5.14
CA ILE A 58 -12.57 14.05 4.68
C ILE A 58 -12.71 13.13 5.89
N ARG A 59 -13.91 12.57 6.09
CA ARG A 59 -14.15 11.52 7.07
C ARG A 59 -13.82 10.16 6.48
N LEU A 60 -12.84 9.47 7.05
CA LEU A 60 -12.52 8.08 6.70
C LEU A 60 -13.20 7.11 7.67
N MET A 61 -13.89 6.12 7.11
CA MET A 61 -14.54 5.06 7.87
C MET A 61 -13.73 3.76 7.77
N PRO A 62 -13.65 2.95 8.84
CA PRO A 62 -13.06 1.62 8.76
C PRO A 62 -13.63 0.79 7.61
N ASN A 63 -12.80 -0.06 6.99
CA ASN A 63 -13.12 -0.88 5.82
C ASN A 63 -13.37 -0.09 4.50
N THR A 64 -13.14 1.23 4.48
CA THR A 64 -13.13 1.97 3.21
C THR A 64 -12.00 1.45 2.32
N LYS A 65 -12.32 1.02 1.11
CA LYS A 65 -11.34 0.57 0.10
C LYS A 65 -10.57 1.77 -0.46
N ILE A 66 -9.54 2.25 0.26
CA ILE A 66 -8.83 3.51 -0.04
C ILE A 66 -7.87 3.39 -1.23
N CYS A 67 -7.17 2.26 -1.34
CA CYS A 67 -6.15 2.02 -2.36
C CYS A 67 -6.39 0.67 -3.06
N GLN A 68 -5.53 0.36 -4.02
CA GLN A 68 -5.51 -0.89 -4.78
C GLN A 68 -4.06 -1.34 -4.96
N LEU A 69 -3.87 -2.64 -5.16
CA LEU A 69 -2.56 -3.22 -5.46
C LEU A 69 -2.49 -3.53 -6.95
N VAL A 70 -1.45 -3.03 -7.63
CA VAL A 70 -1.10 -3.42 -9.00
C VAL A 70 0.09 -4.36 -8.93
N LEU A 71 -0.02 -5.53 -9.56
CA LEU A 71 1.03 -6.55 -9.54
C LEU A 71 1.90 -6.46 -10.78
N GLN A 72 3.19 -6.69 -10.60
CA GLN A 72 4.18 -6.68 -11.67
C GLN A 72 5.08 -7.91 -11.57
N GLN A 73 5.26 -8.60 -12.70
CA GLN A 73 6.18 -9.73 -12.78
C GLN A 73 7.64 -9.22 -12.85
N CYS A 74 8.50 -9.82 -12.04
CA CYS A 74 9.93 -9.55 -12.01
C CYS A 74 10.70 -10.65 -12.75
N LYS A 75 11.82 -10.28 -13.37
CA LYS A 75 12.82 -11.25 -13.84
C LYS A 75 13.73 -11.61 -12.67
N GLY A 76 13.99 -12.92 -12.48
CA GLY A 76 14.79 -13.42 -11.35
C GLY A 76 13.96 -13.67 -10.10
N LYS A 77 14.65 -13.77 -8.95
CA LYS A 77 14.05 -13.99 -7.62
C LYS A 77 14.65 -13.01 -6.62
N ALA A 78 13.81 -12.44 -5.76
CA ALA A 78 14.21 -11.61 -4.64
C ALA A 78 13.28 -11.88 -3.46
N LYS A 79 13.79 -11.71 -2.24
CA LYS A 79 12.99 -11.84 -1.02
C LYS A 79 13.26 -10.66 -0.09
N TYR A 80 12.20 -10.01 0.34
CA TYR A 80 12.30 -8.91 1.29
C TYR A 80 12.78 -9.39 2.67
N THR A 81 13.95 -8.91 3.09
CA THR A 81 14.56 -9.21 4.39
C THR A 81 14.75 -7.98 5.27
N GLY A 82 14.15 -6.84 4.89
CA GLY A 82 14.29 -5.57 5.60
C GLY A 82 13.58 -5.51 6.96
N THR A 83 13.72 -4.37 7.63
CA THR A 83 13.25 -4.13 9.01
C THR A 83 11.75 -4.42 9.21
N PHE A 84 10.90 -4.13 8.22
CA PHE A 84 9.45 -4.23 8.35
C PHE A 84 8.88 -5.60 7.93
N LYS A 85 9.72 -6.62 7.75
CA LYS A 85 9.31 -7.93 7.19
C LYS A 85 8.20 -8.65 7.96
N HIS A 86 8.07 -8.37 9.26
CA HIS A 86 7.11 -9.00 10.18
C HIS A 86 6.08 -8.00 10.71
N GLN A 87 5.79 -6.94 9.96
CA GLN A 87 4.86 -5.91 10.40
C GLN A 87 3.41 -6.42 10.41
N GLU A 88 2.75 -6.31 11.57
CA GLU A 88 1.37 -6.81 11.79
C GLU A 88 0.39 -5.79 12.39
N LEU A 89 0.80 -4.53 12.53
CA LEU A 89 0.04 -3.46 13.20
C LEU A 89 -1.38 -3.21 12.64
#